data_AF-A0A7K1VRF8-F1
#
_entry.id   AF-A0A7K1VRF8-F1
#
_cell.length_a   1.000
_cell.length_b   1.000
_cell.length_c   1.000
_cell.angle_alpha   90.00
_cell.angle_beta   90.00
_cell.angle_gamma   90.00
#
_symmetry.space_group_name_H-M   'P 1'
#
loop_
_entity.id
_entity.type
_entity.pdbx_description
1 polymer ?
#
loop_
_entity_poly.entity_id
_entity_poly.type
_entity_poly.pdbx_seq_one_letter_code
_entity_poly.pdbx_strand_id
1 'polypeptide(L)'
;MPSFRSSFLALAAAVALVGAAATPALADHNAGANLDGYASTDISSSGSCYYGGLLIGAPDTGLLTTDYRFVRSGASLTLVCLYTKIPSFIAGTDQGLGDWYAPTRPTRYVAEDKCLPPGVDSAGELYPDDPDRPVDMVDAKTVFYRSTMTMVCFWPDDPTR
;
A
#
# COMPACT_ATOMS: atom_id res chain seq x y z
N MET A 1 -36.94 -11.43 -31.87
CA MET A 1 -36.82 -10.51 -30.73
C MET A 1 -35.98 -11.20 -29.65
N PRO A 2 -34.71 -10.80 -29.44
CA PRO A 2 -33.90 -11.38 -28.37
C PRO A 2 -34.55 -10.99 -27.03
N SER A 3 -34.81 -11.99 -26.19
CA SER A 3 -35.62 -11.82 -24.99
C SER A 3 -34.95 -10.88 -23.99
N PHE A 4 -35.76 -10.00 -23.37
CA PHE A 4 -35.39 -9.11 -22.26
C PHE A 4 -34.58 -9.80 -21.14
N ARG A 5 -34.67 -11.13 -21.01
CA ARG A 5 -33.96 -11.93 -20.01
C ARG A 5 -32.44 -12.00 -20.23
N SER A 6 -31.95 -11.89 -21.47
CA SER A 6 -30.49 -11.92 -21.75
C SER A 6 -29.78 -10.62 -21.35
N SER A 7 -30.47 -9.48 -21.37
CA SER A 7 -29.89 -8.19 -21.01
C SER A 7 -29.64 -8.05 -19.51
N PHE A 8 -30.51 -8.63 -18.66
CA PHE A 8 -30.33 -8.63 -17.21
C PHE A 8 -29.18 -9.54 -16.75
N LEU A 9 -28.99 -10.68 -17.40
CA LEU A 9 -27.86 -11.58 -17.13
C LEU A 9 -26.51 -10.94 -17.52
N ALA A 10 -26.47 -10.20 -18.63
CA ALA A 10 -25.28 -9.45 -19.03
C ALA A 10 -24.96 -8.29 -18.08
N LEU A 11 -25.98 -7.60 -17.56
CA LEU A 11 -25.80 -6.52 -16.58
C LEU A 11 -25.35 -7.06 -15.22
N ALA A 12 -25.91 -8.19 -14.76
CA ALA A 12 -25.48 -8.84 -13.52
C ALA A 12 -24.04 -9.40 -13.62
N ALA A 13 -23.67 -9.96 -14.78
CA ALA A 13 -22.29 -10.36 -15.04
C ALA A 13 -21.34 -9.16 -15.11
N ALA A 14 -21.76 -8.03 -15.69
CA ALA A 14 -20.97 -6.80 -15.71
C ALA A 14 -20.78 -6.21 -14.30
N VAL A 15 -21.82 -6.21 -13.45
CA VAL A 15 -21.72 -5.75 -12.05
C VAL A 15 -20.86 -6.70 -11.21
N ALA A 16 -20.91 -8.02 -11.46
CA ALA A 16 -20.04 -8.99 -10.79
C ALA A 16 -18.57 -8.87 -11.23
N LEU A 17 -18.30 -8.62 -12.52
CA LEU A 17 -16.93 -8.37 -13.00
C LEU A 17 -16.39 -7.01 -12.56
N VAL A 18 -17.23 -5.98 -12.47
CA VAL A 18 -16.83 -4.66 -11.95
C VAL A 18 -16.66 -4.70 -10.43
N GLY A 19 -17.49 -5.46 -9.70
CA GLY A 19 -17.38 -5.65 -8.25
C GLY A 19 -16.15 -6.48 -7.83
N ALA A 20 -15.73 -7.44 -8.66
CA ALA A 20 -14.51 -8.22 -8.42
C ALA A 20 -13.22 -7.50 -8.88
N ALA A 21 -13.33 -6.46 -9.72
CA ALA A 21 -12.21 -5.69 -10.24
C ALA A 21 -11.97 -4.34 -9.53
N ALA A 22 -12.78 -4.00 -8.53
CA ALA A 22 -12.75 -2.68 -7.88
C ALA A 22 -12.17 -2.69 -6.45
N THR A 23 -11.09 -3.45 -6.21
CA THR A 23 -10.29 -3.32 -4.98
C THR A 23 -8.91 -2.63 -5.11
N PRO A 24 -8.50 -1.96 -6.21
CA PRO A 24 -7.20 -1.28 -6.21
C PRO A 24 -7.20 0.13 -5.59
N ALA A 25 -8.35 0.69 -5.22
CA ALA A 25 -8.49 2.10 -4.80
C ALA A 25 -8.19 2.38 -3.31
N LEU A 26 -7.66 1.40 -2.57
CA LEU A 26 -7.32 1.55 -1.15
C LEU A 26 -5.81 1.40 -0.91
N ALA A 27 -5.15 0.50 -1.65
CA ALA A 27 -3.69 0.37 -1.63
C ALA A 27 -2.94 1.54 -2.28
N ASP A 28 -3.62 2.33 -3.12
CA ASP A 28 -3.10 3.58 -3.69
C ASP A 28 -3.04 4.74 -2.68
N HIS A 29 -3.73 4.65 -1.53
CA HIS A 29 -3.76 5.71 -0.50
C HIS A 29 -3.01 5.36 0.78
N ASN A 30 -2.40 4.17 0.86
CA ASN A 30 -1.76 3.65 2.07
C ASN A 30 -0.34 3.15 1.80
N ALA A 31 0.37 2.86 2.87
CA ALA A 31 1.72 2.34 2.87
C ALA A 31 1.83 1.16 3.85
N GLY A 32 2.84 0.32 3.68
CA GLY A 32 3.08 -0.79 4.61
C GLY A 32 3.67 -1.99 3.92
N ALA A 33 3.52 -3.16 4.53
CA ALA A 33 3.97 -4.42 3.97
C ALA A 33 2.82 -5.43 3.92
N ASN A 34 2.51 -5.88 2.71
CA ASN A 34 1.61 -6.99 2.47
C ASN A 34 2.39 -8.28 2.63
N LEU A 35 1.97 -9.14 3.54
CA LEU A 35 2.54 -10.46 3.76
C LEU A 35 1.88 -11.47 2.80
N ASP A 36 2.66 -12.31 2.13
CA ASP A 36 2.12 -13.36 1.28
C ASP A 36 1.25 -14.32 2.12
N GLY A 37 -0.05 -14.41 1.81
CA GLY A 37 -0.93 -15.44 2.36
C GLY A 37 -1.48 -15.21 3.77
N TYR A 38 -1.99 -14.01 4.07
CA TYR A 38 -2.62 -13.54 5.33
C TYR A 38 -1.68 -12.91 6.36
N ALA A 39 -2.31 -12.28 7.36
CA ALA A 39 -1.77 -11.74 8.61
C ALA A 39 -0.90 -12.74 9.36
N SER A 40 0.25 -13.07 8.78
CA SER A 40 1.19 -13.98 9.39
C SER A 40 1.81 -13.23 10.56
N THR A 41 1.44 -13.65 11.77
CA THR A 41 2.16 -13.34 13.02
C THR A 41 3.66 -13.63 12.89
N ASP A 42 4.04 -14.48 11.93
CA ASP A 42 5.39 -14.62 11.46
C ASP A 42 5.70 -13.63 10.32
N ILE A 43 6.28 -12.51 10.74
CA ILE A 43 6.83 -11.43 9.91
C ILE A 43 7.91 -11.92 8.89
N SER A 44 8.26 -13.21 8.88
CA SER A 44 9.23 -13.83 7.96
C SER A 44 8.74 -14.07 6.52
N SER A 45 7.50 -13.71 6.16
CA SER A 45 6.92 -14.06 4.85
C SER A 45 7.50 -13.28 3.67
N SER A 46 7.44 -13.88 2.47
CA SER A 46 7.95 -13.41 1.17
C SER A 46 7.14 -12.29 0.51
N GLY A 47 6.51 -11.44 1.31
CA GLY A 47 5.61 -10.39 0.86
C GLY A 47 6.25 -9.25 0.07
N SER A 48 5.51 -8.15 -0.05
CA SER A 48 5.99 -6.91 -0.66
C SER A 48 5.64 -5.71 0.19
N CYS A 49 6.55 -4.75 0.23
CA CYS A 49 6.32 -3.44 0.79
C CYS A 49 5.81 -2.49 -0.30
N TYR A 50 4.77 -1.71 0.04
CA TYR A 50 4.07 -0.83 -0.88
C TYR A 50 4.02 0.60 -0.35
N TYR A 51 4.04 1.54 -1.29
CA TYR A 51 3.78 2.96 -1.05
C TYR A 51 2.77 3.43 -2.09
N GLY A 52 1.56 3.76 -1.63
CA GLY A 52 0.43 4.10 -2.49
C GLY A 52 0.69 5.29 -3.40
N GLY A 53 0.11 5.25 -4.61
CA GLY A 53 0.34 6.25 -5.65
C GLY A 53 -0.25 7.64 -5.39
N LEU A 54 -1.18 7.75 -4.43
CA LEU A 54 -1.81 9.01 -4.04
C LEU A 54 -1.21 9.57 -2.74
N LEU A 55 -0.18 8.91 -2.20
CA LEU A 55 0.59 9.42 -1.09
C LEU A 55 1.51 10.56 -1.53
N ILE A 56 1.73 11.49 -0.60
CA ILE A 56 2.62 12.62 -0.83
C ILE A 56 4.02 12.14 -1.28
N GLY A 57 4.51 12.72 -2.38
CA GLY A 57 5.81 12.38 -2.95
C GLY A 57 5.83 11.11 -3.81
N ALA A 58 4.77 10.30 -3.84
CA ALA A 58 4.64 9.18 -4.76
C ALA A 58 4.30 9.65 -6.18
N PRO A 59 4.67 8.88 -7.23
CA PRO A 59 3.99 8.97 -8.51
C PRO A 59 2.55 8.47 -8.39
N ASP A 60 1.69 8.81 -9.35
CA ASP A 60 0.29 8.33 -9.44
C ASP A 60 0.17 6.85 -9.83
N THR A 61 1.00 6.03 -9.22
CA THR A 61 1.02 4.58 -9.31
C THR A 61 1.71 4.05 -8.06
N GLY A 62 1.20 2.96 -7.49
CA GLY A 62 1.82 2.36 -6.32
C GLY A 62 3.27 1.95 -6.60
N LEU A 63 4.16 2.26 -5.68
CA LEU A 63 5.51 1.72 -5.67
C LEU A 63 5.52 0.42 -4.87
N LEU A 64 6.16 -0.62 -5.41
CA LEU A 64 6.29 -1.93 -4.77
C LEU A 64 7.76 -2.32 -4.68
N THR A 65 8.14 -2.97 -3.59
CA THR A 65 9.47 -3.58 -3.40
C THR A 65 9.37 -4.83 -2.56
N THR A 66 10.26 -5.79 -2.81
CA THR A 66 10.46 -6.96 -1.94
C THR A 66 11.67 -6.79 -1.02
N ASP A 67 12.41 -5.68 -1.16
CA ASP A 67 13.53 -5.33 -0.28
C ASP A 67 13.03 -4.50 0.90
N TYR A 68 12.64 -5.19 1.97
CA TYR A 68 12.24 -4.57 3.22
C TYR A 68 12.69 -5.42 4.41
N ARG A 69 12.69 -4.81 5.59
CA ARG A 69 12.99 -5.49 6.84
C ARG A 69 12.12 -4.97 7.97
N PHE A 70 11.86 -5.87 8.91
CA PHE A 70 11.28 -5.54 10.19
C PHE A 70 12.36 -5.56 11.26
N VAL A 71 12.41 -4.51 12.07
CA VAL A 71 13.33 -4.36 13.18
C VAL A 71 12.51 -4.22 14.45
N ARG A 72 12.61 -5.23 15.32
CA ARG A 72 11.98 -5.19 16.65
C ARG A 72 12.98 -4.74 17.69
N SER A 73 12.55 -3.84 18.58
CA SER A 73 13.36 -3.37 19.71
C SER A 73 12.46 -3.19 20.93
N GLY A 74 12.61 -4.06 21.92
CA GLY A 74 11.71 -4.10 23.08
C GLY A 74 10.25 -4.35 22.66
N ALA A 75 9.38 -3.39 22.98
CA ALA A 75 7.97 -3.40 22.61
C ALA A 75 7.71 -2.82 21.20
N SER A 76 8.67 -2.13 20.58
CA SER A 76 8.46 -1.43 19.31
C SER A 76 8.72 -2.27 18.06
N LEU A 77 8.08 -1.87 16.96
CA LEU A 77 8.29 -2.42 15.61
C LEU A 77 8.63 -1.30 14.62
N THR A 78 9.70 -1.48 13.85
CA THR A 78 10.04 -0.63 12.70
C THR A 78 9.98 -1.43 11.42
N LEU A 79 9.23 -0.95 10.42
CA LEU A 79 9.32 -1.41 9.04
C LEU A 79 10.23 -0.45 8.26
N VAL A 80 11.22 -1.00 7.56
CA VAL A 80 12.08 -0.25 6.65
C VAL A 80 11.98 -0.86 5.26
N CYS A 81 11.58 -0.07 4.27
CA CYS A 81 11.44 -0.51 2.88
C CYS A 81 12.35 0.28 1.96
N LEU A 82 13.02 -0.41 1.04
CA LEU A 82 13.91 0.17 0.06
C LEU A 82 13.38 -0.06 -1.34
N TYR A 83 13.10 1.03 -2.03
CA TYR A 83 12.66 1.04 -3.41
C TYR A 83 13.82 1.53 -4.26
N THR A 84 14.14 0.79 -5.31
CA THR A 84 15.22 1.12 -6.23
C THR A 84 14.71 1.08 -7.66
N LYS A 85 15.45 1.71 -8.57
CA LYS A 85 15.10 1.76 -10.01
C LYS A 85 13.77 2.46 -10.30
N ILE A 86 13.34 3.38 -9.42
CA ILE A 86 12.20 4.24 -9.71
C ILE A 86 12.58 5.10 -10.94
N PRO A 87 11.78 5.11 -12.03
CA PRO A 87 12.04 5.96 -13.19
C PRO A 87 12.22 7.42 -12.80
N SER A 88 13.00 8.20 -13.53
CA SER A 88 13.17 9.64 -13.21
C SER A 88 11.94 10.49 -13.52
N PHE A 89 11.05 9.96 -14.36
CA PHE A 89 9.81 10.58 -14.79
C PHE A 89 8.75 9.49 -14.92
N ILE A 90 7.56 9.76 -14.39
CA ILE A 90 6.37 8.94 -14.54
C ILE A 90 5.25 9.88 -14.93
N ALA A 91 4.64 9.66 -16.09
CA ALA A 91 3.50 10.45 -16.54
C ALA A 91 2.32 10.23 -15.59
N GLY A 92 1.62 11.32 -15.25
CA GLY A 92 0.42 11.24 -14.43
C GLY A 92 -0.70 10.47 -15.12
N THR A 93 -1.64 9.94 -14.34
CA THR A 93 -2.88 9.37 -14.87
C THR A 93 -4.05 10.32 -14.59
N ASP A 94 -5.23 9.99 -15.14
CA ASP A 94 -6.45 10.75 -14.93
C ASP A 94 -6.96 10.70 -13.46
N GLN A 95 -6.37 9.84 -12.63
CA GLN A 95 -6.75 9.65 -11.22
C GLN A 95 -5.83 10.39 -10.22
N GLY A 96 -4.77 11.04 -10.71
CA GLY A 96 -3.63 11.44 -9.87
C GLY A 96 -3.38 12.90 -9.60
N LEU A 97 -2.21 13.12 -8.98
CA LEU A 97 -1.63 14.43 -8.70
C LEU A 97 -0.88 15.05 -9.89
N GLY A 98 -0.91 14.40 -11.07
CA GLY A 98 -0.24 14.80 -12.30
C GLY A 98 1.12 14.13 -12.51
N ASP A 99 1.90 14.68 -13.43
CA ASP A 99 3.25 14.19 -13.76
C ASP A 99 4.16 14.19 -12.53
N TRP A 100 4.88 13.09 -12.35
CA TRP A 100 5.84 12.94 -11.26
C TRP A 100 7.27 12.93 -11.76
N TYR A 101 8.12 13.63 -11.03
CA TYR A 101 9.56 13.72 -11.28
C TYR A 101 10.35 13.32 -10.04
N ALA A 102 11.32 12.44 -10.24
CA ALA A 102 12.23 12.02 -9.19
C ALA A 102 13.01 13.22 -8.60
N PRO A 103 12.99 13.42 -7.27
CA PRO A 103 13.75 14.49 -6.64
C PRO A 103 15.25 14.35 -6.90
N THR A 104 15.89 15.44 -7.32
CA THR A 104 17.34 15.48 -7.58
C THR A 104 18.18 15.71 -6.31
N ARG A 105 17.51 15.94 -5.17
CA ARG A 105 18.09 16.08 -3.83
C ARG A 105 17.29 15.24 -2.84
N PRO A 106 17.90 14.76 -1.74
CA PRO A 106 17.16 14.05 -0.69
C PRO A 106 15.99 14.90 -0.22
N THR A 107 14.78 14.39 -0.44
CA THR A 107 13.54 15.08 -0.11
C THR A 107 12.71 14.19 0.78
N ARG A 108 12.31 14.74 1.93
CA ARG A 108 11.52 14.02 2.93
C ARG A 108 10.04 14.30 2.72
N TYR A 109 9.23 13.26 2.78
CA TYR A 109 7.78 13.39 2.90
C TYR A 109 7.26 12.60 4.10
N VAL A 110 6.09 13.00 4.57
CA VAL A 110 5.37 12.34 5.67
C VAL A 110 3.94 12.19 5.22
N ALA A 111 3.48 10.95 5.10
CA ALA A 111 2.07 10.64 4.97
C ALA A 111 1.54 10.24 6.36
N GLU A 112 0.75 11.11 6.97
CA GLU A 112 0.21 10.96 8.33
C GLU A 112 -0.83 9.86 8.38
N ASP A 113 -0.71 8.96 9.37
CA ASP A 113 -1.64 7.85 9.59
C ASP A 113 -1.90 6.98 8.35
N LYS A 114 -0.88 6.78 7.51
CA LYS A 114 -0.98 6.03 6.25
C LYS A 114 -0.25 4.70 6.25
N CYS A 115 0.60 4.42 7.24
CA CYS A 115 1.29 3.16 7.30
C CYS A 115 0.51 2.12 8.09
N LEU A 116 0.05 1.09 7.39
CA LEU A 116 -0.69 -0.04 7.94
C LEU A 116 0.27 -1.03 8.63
N PRO A 117 -0.11 -1.54 9.82
CA PRO A 117 0.56 -2.65 10.47
C PRO A 117 0.70 -3.88 9.58
N PRO A 118 1.75 -4.71 9.78
CA PRO A 118 1.86 -5.98 9.08
C PRO A 118 0.66 -6.88 9.36
N GLY A 119 0.12 -7.47 8.30
CA GLY A 119 -1.00 -8.39 8.36
C GLY A 119 -2.38 -7.75 8.28
N VAL A 120 -2.48 -6.42 8.31
CA VAL A 120 -3.70 -5.73 7.94
C VAL A 120 -3.96 -5.92 6.44
N ASP A 121 -5.20 -6.23 6.08
CA ASP A 121 -5.61 -6.19 4.68
C ASP A 121 -5.59 -4.74 4.20
N SER A 122 -4.67 -4.42 3.30
CA SER A 122 -4.53 -3.07 2.74
C SER A 122 -5.78 -2.54 2.02
N ALA A 123 -6.69 -3.43 1.59
CA ALA A 123 -7.96 -3.03 1.03
C ALA A 123 -9.01 -2.76 2.11
N GLY A 124 -9.23 -3.72 3.02
CA GLY A 124 -10.23 -3.56 4.08
C GLY A 124 -9.83 -2.64 5.24
N GLU A 125 -8.55 -2.27 5.35
CA GLU A 125 -7.96 -1.58 6.51
C GLU A 125 -8.34 -2.25 7.84
N LEU A 126 -8.36 -3.58 7.82
CA LEU A 126 -8.77 -4.42 8.95
C LEU A 126 -7.88 -5.65 9.05
N TYR A 127 -7.83 -6.24 10.24
CA TYR A 127 -7.23 -7.56 10.43
C TYR A 127 -8.22 -8.63 9.95
N PRO A 128 -7.89 -9.46 8.94
CA PRO A 128 -8.84 -10.44 8.40
C PRO A 128 -9.32 -11.48 9.42
N ASP A 129 -8.49 -11.76 10.42
CA ASP A 129 -8.74 -12.72 11.51
C ASP A 129 -9.48 -12.09 12.71
N ASP A 130 -9.41 -10.77 12.88
CA ASP A 130 -10.10 -10.03 13.93
C ASP A 130 -10.54 -8.64 13.41
N PRO A 131 -11.68 -8.53 12.70
CA PRO A 131 -12.11 -7.28 12.07
C PRO A 131 -12.45 -6.16 13.07
N ASP A 132 -12.70 -6.49 14.33
CA ASP A 132 -13.01 -5.51 15.38
C ASP A 132 -11.73 -4.97 16.07
N ARG A 133 -10.58 -5.59 15.80
CA ARG A 133 -9.29 -5.15 16.31
C ARG A 133 -8.93 -3.76 15.74
N PRO A 134 -8.56 -2.79 16.59
CA PRO A 134 -8.06 -1.51 16.12
C PRO A 134 -6.84 -1.66 15.21
N VAL A 135 -6.85 -0.94 14.10
CA VAL A 135 -5.70 -0.82 13.20
C VAL A 135 -4.88 0.40 13.60
N ASP A 136 -3.78 0.14 14.29
CA ASP A 136 -2.88 1.19 14.77
C ASP A 136 -2.03 1.72 13.61
N MET A 137 -2.62 2.59 12.77
CA MET A 137 -1.88 3.24 11.69
C MET A 137 -0.84 4.20 12.26
N VAL A 138 0.27 4.36 11.56
CA VAL A 138 1.33 5.32 11.91
C VAL A 138 1.78 6.09 10.68
N ASP A 139 2.53 7.16 10.88
CA ASP A 139 3.15 7.90 9.77
C ASP A 139 4.01 6.99 8.88
N ALA A 140 3.83 7.10 7.57
CA ALA A 140 4.83 6.66 6.60
C ALA A 140 5.81 7.81 6.33
N LYS A 141 7.05 7.65 6.80
CA LYS A 141 8.11 8.65 6.62
C LYS A 141 9.00 8.20 5.48
N THR A 142 9.09 9.01 4.42
CA THR A 142 9.89 8.68 3.24
C THR A 142 11.02 9.66 3.00
N VAL A 143 12.09 9.15 2.39
CA VAL A 143 13.16 9.96 1.80
C VAL A 143 13.37 9.50 0.37
N PHE A 144 13.09 10.38 -0.58
CA PHE A 144 13.33 10.16 -2.00
C PHE A 144 14.64 10.80 -2.43
N TYR A 145 15.37 10.10 -3.28
CA TYR A 145 16.53 10.64 -3.98
C TYR A 145 16.77 9.92 -5.30
N ARG A 146 16.62 10.63 -6.42
CA ARG A 146 16.76 10.08 -7.77
C ARG A 146 15.87 8.83 -7.94
N SER A 147 16.48 7.70 -8.27
CA SER A 147 15.80 6.44 -8.51
C SER A 147 15.59 5.58 -7.27
N THR A 148 15.78 6.15 -6.07
CA THR A 148 15.58 5.44 -4.81
C THR A 148 14.63 6.15 -3.86
N MET A 149 13.92 5.35 -3.08
CA MET A 149 13.12 5.80 -1.93
C MET A 149 13.40 4.87 -0.76
N THR A 150 13.56 5.44 0.44
CA THR A 150 13.46 4.69 1.70
C THR A 150 12.19 5.11 2.41
N MET A 151 11.38 4.14 2.81
CA MET A 151 10.23 4.34 3.67
C MET A 151 10.47 3.73 5.04
N VAL A 152 10.05 4.43 6.09
CA VAL A 152 10.10 3.97 7.46
C VAL A 152 8.73 4.16 8.11
N CYS A 153 8.23 3.09 8.73
CA CYS A 153 7.08 3.11 9.61
C CYS A 153 7.52 2.63 10.99
N PHE A 154 7.04 3.29 12.05
CA PHE A 154 7.43 2.99 13.40
C PHE A 154 6.22 2.93 14.31
N TRP A 155 6.02 1.77 14.92
CA TRP A 155 5.04 1.54 15.95
C TRP A 155 5.73 1.49 17.32
N PRO A 156 5.37 2.37 18.27
CA PRO A 156 5.95 2.34 19.61
C PRO A 156 5.61 1.04 20.36
N ASP A 157 4.41 0.52 20.12
CA ASP A 157 3.93 -0.78 20.58
C ASP A 157 3.69 -1.68 19.36
N ASP A 158 4.36 -2.83 19.31
CA ASP A 158 4.38 -3.76 18.19
C ASP A 158 2.96 -4.29 17.94
N PRO A 159 2.30 -3.88 16.83
CA PRO A 159 0.92 -4.24 16.54
C PRO A 159 0.79 -5.70 16.08
N THR A 160 1.84 -6.51 16.21
CA THR A 160 1.81 -7.94 15.92
C THR A 160 1.98 -8.81 17.17
N ARG A 161 1.98 -8.20 18.36
CA ARG A 161 2.19 -8.88 19.65
C ARG A 161 1.08 -8.63 20.65
#